data_AF-A0A7G8KVN0-F1
#
_entry.id   AF-A0A7G8KVN0-F1
#
_cell.length_a   1.000
_cell.length_b   1.000
_cell.length_c   1.000
_cell.angle_alpha   90.00
_cell.angle_beta   90.00
_cell.angle_gamma   90.00
#
_symmetry.space_group_name_H-M   'P 1'
#
loop_
_entity.id
_entity.type
_entity.pdbx_description
1 polymer ?
#
loop_
_entity_poly.entity_id
_entity_poly.type
_entity_poly.pdbx_seq_one_letter_code
_entity_poly.pdbx_strand_id
1 'polypeptide(L)'
;ILILIMAIILSFMIPSIVMLITSMMSKKTINDREKSSPFECGFDPKSSPRMPFSIQFFLIAVIFLIFDIEITLIIPIIPIMKSSNLMIWLTSTITF
;
A
#
# COMPACT_ATOMS: atom_id res chain seq x y z
N ILE A 1 21.35 7.75 -7.57
CA ILE A 1 20.23 8.11 -8.47
C ILE A 1 20.12 7.16 -9.65
N LEU A 2 21.15 7.01 -10.50
CA LEU A 2 21.12 6.05 -11.63
C LEU A 2 20.83 4.60 -11.19
N ILE A 3 21.53 4.10 -10.16
CA ILE A 3 21.30 2.75 -9.59
C ILE A 3 19.87 2.60 -9.05
N LEU A 4 19.32 3.65 -8.43
CA LEU A 4 17.96 3.66 -7.89
C LEU A 4 16.93 3.58 -9.03
N ILE A 5 17.13 4.34 -10.11
CA ILE A 5 16.26 4.32 -11.29
C ILE A 5 16.30 2.92 -11.93
N MET A 6 17.48 2.33 -12.07
CA MET A 6 17.63 0.97 -12.61
C MET A 6 16.90 -0.08 -11.75
N ALA A 7 16.99 0.03 -10.42
CA ALA A 7 16.28 -0.86 -9.51
C ALA A 7 14.75 -0.74 -9.63
N ILE A 8 14.23 0.48 -9.74
CA ILE A 8 12.79 0.73 -9.93
C ILE A 8 12.30 0.12 -11.25
N ILE A 9 13.05 0.32 -12.34
CA ILE A 9 12.70 -0.25 -13.66
C ILE A 9 12.67 -1.78 -13.58
N LEU A 10 13.69 -2.41 -13.00
CA LEU A 10 13.74 -3.87 -12.85
C LEU A 10 12.57 -4.41 -12.03
N SER A 11 12.21 -3.73 -10.93
CA SER A 11 11.12 -4.15 -10.05
C SER A 11 9.75 -4.19 -10.72
N PHE A 12 9.53 -3.34 -11.73
CA PHE A 12 8.30 -3.31 -12.52
C PHE A 12 8.34 -4.29 -13.71
N MET A 13 9.51 -4.44 -14.33
CA MET A 13 9.69 -5.30 -15.51
C MET A 13 9.55 -6.79 -15.19
N ILE A 14 10.09 -7.26 -14.06
CA ILE A 14 10.07 -8.69 -13.73
C ILE A 14 8.63 -9.21 -13.54
N PRO A 15 7.77 -8.61 -12.70
CA PRO A 15 6.40 -9.09 -12.51
C PRO A 15 5.54 -8.97 -13.76
N SER A 16 5.73 -7.92 -14.56
CA SER A 16 4.97 -7.74 -15.80
C SER A 16 5.31 -8.79 -16.86
N ILE A 17 6.59 -9.14 -17.02
CA ILE A 17 7.01 -10.24 -17.91
C ILE A 17 6.43 -11.57 -17.43
N VAL A 18 6.49 -11.87 -16.12
CA VAL A 18 5.92 -13.10 -15.55
C VAL A 18 4.40 -13.15 -15.77
N MET A 19 3.69 -12.03 -15.55
CA MET A 19 2.25 -11.94 -15.80
C MET A 19 1.90 -12.15 -17.28
N LEU A 20 2.70 -11.59 -18.21
CA LEU A 20 2.51 -11.80 -19.64
C LEU A 20 2.69 -13.27 -20.03
N ILE A 21 3.80 -13.89 -19.61
CA ILE A 21 4.08 -15.31 -19.91
C ILE A 21 2.98 -16.21 -19.36
N THR A 22 2.57 -16.02 -18.10
CA THR A 22 1.51 -16.82 -17.49
C THR A 22 0.16 -16.62 -18.17
N SER A 23 -0.21 -15.40 -18.57
CA SER A 23 -1.44 -15.15 -19.31
C SER A 23 -1.46 -15.80 -20.70
N MET A 24 -0.32 -15.81 -21.40
CA MET A 24 -0.17 -16.43 -22.72
C MET A 24 -0.22 -17.96 -22.62
N MET A 25 0.42 -18.55 -21.61
CA MET A 25 0.41 -20.00 -21.41
C MET A 25 -0.93 -20.52 -20.82
N SER A 26 -1.63 -19.71 -20.02
CA SER A 26 -2.84 -20.12 -19.29
C SER A 26 -4.15 -19.89 -20.06
N LYS A 27 -4.11 -19.34 -21.29
CA LYS A 27 -5.31 -19.07 -22.06
C LYS A 27 -6.01 -20.38 -22.46
N LYS A 28 -7.00 -20.78 -21.66
CA LYS A 28 -7.92 -21.88 -22.00
C LYS A 28 -8.87 -21.39 -23.10
N THR A 29 -9.02 -22.20 -24.13
CA THR A 29 -9.83 -21.90 -25.33
C THR A 29 -11.34 -21.90 -25.08
N ILE A 30 -11.78 -22.47 -23.95
CA ILE A 30 -13.19 -22.61 -23.60
C ILE A 30 -13.52 -21.65 -22.46
N ASN A 31 -14.38 -20.67 -22.74
CA ASN A 31 -14.96 -19.76 -21.76
C ASN A 31 -16.12 -20.45 -21.04
N ASP A 32 -15.84 -21.12 -19.93
CA ASP A 32 -16.89 -21.67 -19.06
C ASP A 32 -17.47 -20.59 -18.14
N ARG A 33 -18.80 -20.46 -18.10
CA ARG A 33 -19.51 -19.51 -17.23
C ARG A 33 -19.17 -19.71 -15.75
N GLU A 34 -18.99 -20.96 -15.34
CA GLU A 34 -18.69 -21.32 -13.94
C GLU A 34 -17.25 -20.93 -13.53
N LYS A 35 -16.36 -20.63 -14.48
CA LYS A 35 -15.04 -20.06 -14.19
C LYS A 35 -15.06 -18.53 -14.15
N SER A 36 -16.06 -17.91 -14.77
CA SER A 36 -16.27 -16.46 -14.75
C SER A 36 -17.26 -16.00 -13.68
N SER A 37 -17.90 -16.92 -12.96
CA SER A 37 -18.73 -16.62 -11.79
C SER A 37 -17.88 -16.29 -10.55
N PRO A 38 -18.41 -15.49 -9.61
CA PRO A 38 -17.71 -15.20 -8.36
C PRO A 38 -17.49 -16.46 -7.52
N PHE A 39 -16.27 -16.66 -7.04
CA PHE A 39 -15.94 -17.80 -6.16
C PHE A 39 -16.26 -17.46 -4.70
N GLU A 40 -17.32 -18.05 -4.13
CA GLU A 40 -17.65 -17.97 -2.70
C GLU A 40 -17.51 -19.35 -2.05
N CYS A 41 -16.29 -19.90 -2.04
CA CYS A 41 -15.97 -21.23 -1.48
C CYS A 41 -16.81 -22.38 -2.08
N GLY A 42 -17.18 -22.29 -3.36
CA GLY A 42 -18.03 -23.28 -4.04
C GLY A 42 -19.54 -23.06 -3.87
N PHE A 43 -19.95 -21.97 -3.21
CA PHE A 43 -21.35 -21.54 -3.14
C PHE A 43 -21.63 -20.39 -4.12
N ASP A 44 -22.88 -20.28 -4.53
CA ASP A 44 -23.36 -19.09 -5.25
C ASP A 44 -23.31 -17.87 -4.32
N PRO A 45 -22.93 -16.70 -4.84
CA PRO A 45 -22.77 -15.52 -4.00
C PRO A 45 -24.11 -15.11 -3.39
N LYS A 46 -24.18 -15.10 -2.05
CA LYS A 46 -25.43 -14.79 -1.31
C LYS A 46 -25.82 -13.32 -1.40
N SER A 47 -24.86 -12.45 -1.67
CA SER A 47 -25.04 -11.01 -1.69
C SER A 47 -24.10 -10.36 -2.70
N SER A 48 -24.46 -9.15 -3.14
CA SER A 48 -23.55 -8.39 -3.99
C SER A 48 -22.26 -8.06 -3.23
N PRO A 49 -21.08 -8.04 -3.87
CA PRO A 49 -19.82 -7.63 -3.22
C PRO A 49 -19.82 -6.17 -2.76
N ARG A 50 -20.85 -5.38 -3.11
CA ARG A 50 -21.06 -3.99 -2.69
C ARG A 50 -21.92 -3.88 -1.43
N MET A 51 -21.75 -4.81 -0.49
CA MET A 51 -22.41 -4.70 0.81
C MET A 51 -21.87 -3.50 1.59
N PRO A 52 -22.69 -2.87 2.45
CA PRO A 52 -22.22 -1.79 3.30
C PRO A 52 -21.05 -2.28 4.17
N PHE A 53 -19.94 -1.54 4.09
CA PHE A 53 -18.73 -1.85 4.82
C PHE A 53 -18.91 -1.56 6.32
N SER A 54 -18.32 -2.39 7.19
CA SER A 54 -18.43 -2.15 8.62
C SER A 54 -17.71 -0.86 9.02
N ILE A 55 -18.36 -0.05 9.86
CA ILE A 55 -17.81 1.22 10.35
C ILE A 55 -16.52 1.01 11.16
N GLN A 56 -16.38 -0.15 11.82
CA GLN A 56 -15.20 -0.48 12.62
C GLN A 56 -13.92 -0.46 11.78
N PHE A 57 -13.91 -1.09 10.61
CA PHE A 57 -12.76 -1.06 9.71
C PHE A 57 -12.52 0.34 9.11
N PHE A 58 -13.58 1.13 8.91
CA PHE A 58 -13.43 2.52 8.46
C PHE A 58 -12.72 3.38 9.52
N LEU A 59 -13.07 3.22 10.80
CA LEU A 59 -12.40 3.93 11.89
C LEU A 59 -10.92 3.57 11.99
N ILE A 60 -10.55 2.31 11.75
CA ILE A 60 -9.14 1.89 11.71
C ILE A 60 -8.37 2.64 10.61
N ALA A 61 -8.97 2.83 9.42
CA ALA A 61 -8.34 3.57 8.33
C ALA A 61 -8.16 5.07 8.66
N VAL A 62 -9.14 5.69 9.34
CA VAL A 62 -9.03 7.09 9.78
C VAL A 62 -7.93 7.25 10.84
N ILE A 63 -7.85 6.32 11.81
CA ILE A 63 -6.80 6.33 12.83
C ILE A 63 -5.42 6.15 12.19
N PHE A 64 -5.28 5.23 11.22
CA PHE A 64 -4.04 5.05 10.47
C PHE A 64 -3.60 6.33 9.74
N LEU A 65 -4.55 7.04 9.14
CA LEU A 65 -4.28 8.31 8.44
C LEU A 65 -3.74 9.39 9.39
N ILE A 66 -4.32 9.51 10.60
CA ILE A 66 -3.83 10.46 11.61
C ILE A 66 -2.41 10.10 12.03
N PHE A 67 -2.15 8.82 12.32
CA PHE A 67 -0.81 8.36 12.71
C PHE A 67 0.24 8.56 11.61
N ASP A 68 -0.12 8.41 10.34
CA ASP A 68 0.80 8.65 9.21
C ASP A 68 1.22 10.13 9.10
N ILE A 69 0.28 11.04 9.39
CA ILE A 69 0.57 12.49 9.46
C ILE A 69 1.53 12.79 10.62
N GLU A 70 1.30 12.20 11.80
CA GLU A 70 2.18 12.36 12.96
C GLU A 70 3.60 11.85 12.67
N ILE A 71 3.73 10.68 12.03
CA ILE A 71 5.04 10.12 11.65
C ILE A 71 5.76 11.05 10.67
N THR A 72 5.05 11.59 9.68
CA THR A 72 5.63 12.55 8.72
C THR A 72 6.18 13.79 9.41
N LEU A 73 5.51 14.29 10.45
CA LEU A 73 5.99 15.42 11.26
C LEU A 73 7.19 15.05 12.16
N ILE A 74 7.30 13.80 12.60
CA ILE A 74 8.39 13.32 13.46
C ILE A 74 9.68 13.04 12.66
N ILE A 75 9.59 12.48 11.44
CA ILE A 75 10.75 12.17 10.58
C ILE A 75 11.79 13.31 10.45
N PRO A 76 11.42 14.59 10.23
CA PRO A 76 12.40 15.67 10.10
C PRO A 76 13.18 15.99 11.39
N ILE A 77 12.78 15.48 12.56
CA ILE A 77 13.54 15.67 13.81
C ILE A 77 14.95 15.08 13.69
N ILE A 78 15.11 13.94 13.00
CA ILE A 78 16.38 13.24 12.83
C ILE A 78 17.44 14.12 12.11
N PRO A 79 17.18 14.68 10.91
CA PRO A 79 18.13 15.57 10.28
C PRO A 79 18.32 16.89 11.05
N ILE A 80 17.28 17.45 11.66
CA ILE A 80 17.37 18.71 12.44
C ILE A 80 18.32 18.54 13.63
N MET A 81 18.26 17.41 14.33
CA MET A 81 19.18 17.10 15.43
C MET A 81 20.65 17.03 15.01
N LYS A 82 20.93 16.67 13.75
CA LYS A 82 22.30 16.64 13.23
C LYS A 82 22.85 18.02 12.90
N SER A 83 22.00 18.96 12.48
CA SER A 83 22.42 20.30 12.05
C SER A 83 22.33 21.37 13.13
N SER A 84 21.48 21.19 14.14
CA SER A 84 21.22 22.18 15.19
C SER A 84 22.00 21.90 16.48
N ASN A 85 22.28 22.96 17.25
CA ASN A 85 22.82 22.80 18.60
C ASN A 85 21.75 22.19 19.51
N LEU A 86 22.10 21.10 20.18
CA LEU A 86 21.21 20.40 21.10
C LEU A 86 20.59 21.33 22.15
N MET A 87 21.36 22.29 22.68
CA MET A 87 20.88 23.22 23.69
C MET A 87 19.79 24.16 23.14
N ILE A 88 19.96 24.68 21.92
CA ILE A 88 18.97 25.57 21.27
C ILE A 88 17.70 24.78 20.94
N TRP A 89 17.86 23.54 20.50
CA TRP A 89 16.74 22.64 20.23
C TRP A 89 15.93 22.37 21.50
N LEU A 90 16.60 22.01 22.61
CA LEU A 90 15.94 21.80 23.91
C LEU A 90 15.20 23.06 24.39
N THR A 91 15.82 24.25 24.26
CA THR A 91 15.14 25.50 24.64
C THR A 91 13.91 25.75 23.78
N SER A 92 13.97 25.48 22.47
CA SER A 92 12.83 25.69 21.57
C SER A 92 11.67 24.75 21.92
N THR A 93 11.93 23.48 22.21
CA THR A 93 10.91 22.50 22.61
C THR A 93 10.30 22.76 23.99
N ILE A 94 10.96 23.54 24.84
CA ILE A 94 10.44 23.93 26.17
C ILE A 94 9.57 25.20 26.07
N THR A 95 9.87 26.08 25.11
CA THR A 95 9.12 27.32 24.89
C THR A 95 7.88 27.16 24.00
N PHE A 96 7.81 26.08 23.22
CA PHE A 96 6.60 25.65 22.51
C PHE A 96 5.85 24.64 23.37
#